data_AF-A0A4R8LN79-F1
#
_entry.id   AF-A0A4R8LN79-F1
#
_cell.length_a   1.000
_cell.length_b   1.000
_cell.length_c   1.000
_cell.angle_alpha   90.00
_cell.angle_beta   90.00
_cell.angle_gamma   90.00
#
_symmetry.space_group_name_H-M   'P 1'
#
loop_
_entity.id
_entity.type
_entity.pdbx_description
1 polymer ?
#
loop_
_entity_poly.entity_id
_entity_poly.type
_entity_poly.pdbx_seq_one_letter_code
_entity_poly.pdbx_strand_id
1 'polypeptide(L)'
;MAVSSLVCGPGGVAGVTYAQVGGQQIGCGTDSGGNALYVQVSTLSNDQPVAGGEVAGLQIGAAVLFVMAAAWSLRAIRRHLDSSGEV
;
A
#
# COMPACT_ATOMS: atom_id res chain seq x y z
N MET A 1 9.94 21.17 -8.90
CA MET A 1 10.76 20.36 -9.83
C MET A 1 10.03 19.04 -10.01
N ALA A 2 9.69 18.63 -11.23
CA ALA A 2 9.10 17.32 -11.46
C ALA A 2 10.17 16.25 -11.22
N VAL A 3 9.89 15.28 -10.36
CA VAL A 3 10.78 14.15 -10.12
C VAL A 3 10.30 12.96 -10.94
N SER A 4 11.16 12.48 -11.82
CA SER A 4 10.90 11.24 -12.58
C SER A 4 11.36 10.08 -11.72
N SER A 5 10.45 9.19 -11.32
CA SER A 5 10.80 7.94 -10.67
C SER A 5 10.72 6.78 -11.67
N LEU A 6 11.64 5.83 -11.53
CA LEU A 6 11.59 4.56 -12.24
C LEU A 6 10.85 3.57 -11.35
N VAL A 7 9.77 3.01 -11.84
CA VAL A 7 8.94 2.04 -11.12
C VAL A 7 8.78 0.78 -11.95
N CYS A 8 8.61 -0.35 -11.26
CA CYS A 8 8.23 -1.63 -11.89
C CYS A 8 6.72 -1.75 -11.90
N GLY A 9 6.14 -1.89 -13.09
CA GLY A 9 4.69 -2.03 -13.25
C GLY A 9 4.32 -3.02 -14.35
N PRO A 10 3.03 -3.35 -14.47
CA PRO A 10 2.54 -4.26 -15.50
C PRO A 10 2.76 -3.69 -16.91
N GLY A 11 3.07 -4.58 -17.86
CA GLY A 11 3.23 -4.23 -19.27
C GLY A 11 1.89 -4.01 -19.99
N GLY A 12 1.91 -3.23 -21.06
CA GLY A 12 0.76 -3.05 -21.94
C GLY A 12 -0.33 -2.10 -21.42
N VAL A 13 -0.03 -1.29 -20.41
CA VAL A 13 -0.96 -0.28 -19.87
C VAL A 13 -0.90 0.98 -20.73
N ALA A 14 -2.05 1.46 -21.19
CA ALA A 14 -2.14 2.68 -21.98
C ALA A 14 -1.77 3.91 -21.14
N GLY A 15 -1.02 4.86 -21.74
CA GLY A 15 -0.62 6.11 -21.09
C GLY A 15 0.63 6.01 -20.21
N VAL A 16 1.34 4.88 -20.23
CA VAL A 16 2.58 4.69 -19.47
C VAL A 16 3.80 4.74 -20.39
N THR A 17 4.83 5.49 -20.00
CA THR A 17 6.11 5.52 -20.72
C THR A 17 7.01 4.40 -20.22
N TYR A 18 7.27 3.40 -21.06
CA TYR A 18 8.17 2.30 -20.74
C TYR A 18 9.61 2.65 -21.07
N ALA A 19 10.55 2.28 -20.19
CA ALA A 19 11.97 2.33 -20.51
C ALA A 19 12.29 1.24 -21.54
N GLN A 20 13.08 1.60 -22.56
CA GLN A 20 13.42 0.71 -23.65
C GLN A 20 14.93 0.69 -23.89
N VAL A 21 15.46 -0.49 -24.20
CA VAL A 21 16.83 -0.69 -24.70
C VAL A 21 16.73 -1.46 -26.01
N GLY A 22 17.27 -0.90 -27.10
CA GLY A 22 17.20 -1.54 -28.42
C GLY A 22 15.77 -1.75 -28.95
N GLY A 23 14.81 -0.90 -28.56
CA GLY A 23 13.40 -1.02 -28.94
C GLY A 23 12.60 -2.07 -28.17
N GLN A 24 13.21 -2.76 -27.20
CA GLN A 24 12.52 -3.68 -26.29
C GLN A 24 12.29 -3.03 -24.93
N GLN A 25 11.11 -3.29 -24.36
CA GLN A 25 10.78 -2.86 -23.00
C GLN A 25 11.69 -3.59 -21.99
N ILE A 26 12.25 -2.84 -21.05
CA ILE A 26 13.12 -3.41 -20.02
C ILE A 26 12.25 -4.14 -19.00
N GLY A 27 12.39 -5.47 -18.93
CA GLY A 27 11.78 -6.27 -17.87
C GLY A 27 12.48 -6.03 -16.53
N CYS A 28 11.72 -5.97 -15.44
CA CYS A 28 12.27 -5.81 -14.10
C CYS A 28 11.84 -6.89 -13.09
N GLY A 29 11.15 -7.92 -13.57
CA GLY A 29 10.83 -9.11 -12.76
C GLY A 29 9.44 -9.62 -13.05
N THR A 30 8.91 -10.41 -12.11
CA THR A 30 7.52 -10.87 -12.09
C THR A 30 6.86 -10.50 -10.77
N ASP A 31 5.55 -10.23 -10.80
CA ASP A 31 4.78 -10.03 -9.56
C ASP A 31 4.55 -11.35 -8.81
N SER A 32 3.92 -11.29 -7.64
CA SER A 32 3.58 -12.48 -6.83
C SER A 32 2.57 -13.42 -7.52
N GLY A 33 1.93 -13.00 -8.60
CA GLY A 33 1.05 -13.81 -9.45
C GLY A 33 1.75 -14.42 -10.67
N GLY A 34 3.04 -14.14 -10.88
CA GLY A 34 3.83 -14.61 -12.02
C GLY A 34 3.70 -13.74 -13.29
N ASN A 35 3.08 -12.56 -13.21
CA ASN A 35 2.94 -11.66 -14.35
C ASN A 35 4.24 -10.87 -14.58
N ALA A 36 4.64 -10.72 -15.85
CA ALA A 36 5.85 -9.96 -16.21
C ALA A 36 5.69 -8.45 -15.90
N LEU A 37 6.69 -7.89 -15.23
CA LEU A 37 6.78 -6.48 -14.88
C LEU A 37 7.84 -5.80 -15.74
N TYR A 38 7.55 -4.57 -16.14
CA TYR A 38 8.40 -3.72 -16.97
C TYR A 38 8.73 -2.41 -16.25
N VAL A 39 9.89 -1.85 -16.58
CA VAL A 39 10.31 -0.55 -16.09
C VAL A 39 9.48 0.53 -16.77
N GLN A 40 8.73 1.27 -15.96
CA GLN A 40 7.92 2.41 -16.35
C GLN A 40 8.48 3.69 -15.71
N VAL A 41 8.55 4.76 -16.51
CA VAL A 41 8.91 6.10 -16.06
C VAL A 41 7.64 6.77 -15.57
N SER A 42 7.53 6.99 -14.26
CA SER A 42 6.43 7.76 -13.68
C SER A 42 6.91 9.18 -13.43
N THR A 43 6.30 10.14 -14.12
CA THR A 43 6.52 11.56 -13.83
C THR A 43 5.65 11.95 -12.64
N LEU A 44 6.20 11.88 -11.43
CA LEU A 44 5.53 12.42 -10.25
C LEU A 44 5.60 13.93 -10.33
N SER A 45 4.49 14.54 -10.75
CA SER A 45 4.38 16.00 -10.81
C SER A 45 4.36 16.64 -9.42
N ASN A 46 4.04 15.88 -8.35
CA ASN A 46 4.09 16.22 -6.92
C ASN A 46 3.99 14.93 -6.07
N ASP A 47 3.95 15.03 -4.72
CA ASP A 47 3.56 13.97 -3.74
C ASP A 47 2.13 13.47 -3.99
N GLN A 48 1.85 13.03 -5.21
CA GLN A 48 0.59 12.45 -5.59
C GLN A 48 0.55 11.01 -5.07
N PRO A 49 -0.55 10.60 -4.45
CA PRO A 49 -0.69 9.26 -3.92
C PRO A 49 -0.45 8.24 -5.03
N VAL A 50 0.44 7.29 -4.76
CA VAL A 50 0.67 6.14 -5.63
C VAL A 50 -0.63 5.33 -5.65
N ALA A 51 -1.17 5.07 -6.84
CA ALA A 51 -2.38 4.27 -7.00
C ALA A 51 -2.24 2.93 -6.27
N GLY A 52 -3.20 2.61 -5.39
CA GLY A 52 -3.15 1.45 -4.48
C GLY A 52 -2.69 1.79 -3.05
N GLY A 53 -2.17 3.00 -2.81
CA GLY A 53 -1.85 3.50 -1.47
C GLY A 53 -3.07 3.61 -0.57
N GLU A 54 -4.25 3.98 -1.12
CA GLU A 54 -5.49 4.02 -0.34
C GLU A 54 -5.93 2.64 0.17
N VAL A 55 -5.76 1.58 -0.63
CA VAL A 55 -6.13 0.21 -0.25
C VAL A 55 -5.19 -0.32 0.83
N ALA A 56 -3.88 -0.17 0.63
CA ALA A 56 -2.88 -0.58 1.61
C ALA A 56 -3.02 0.21 2.93
N GLY A 57 -3.25 1.52 2.82
CA GLY A 57 -3.46 2.40 3.98
C GLY A 57 -4.69 2.01 4.80
N LEU A 58 -5.80 1.69 4.14
CA LEU A 58 -7.02 1.25 4.83
C LEU A 58 -6.83 -0.09 5.54
N GLN A 59 -6.16 -1.07 4.91
CA GLN A 59 -5.90 -2.37 5.52
C GLN A 59 -5.03 -2.25 6.78
N ILE A 60 -3.91 -1.52 6.68
CA ILE A 60 -2.99 -1.33 7.79
C ILE A 60 -3.66 -0.50 8.90
N GLY A 61 -4.32 0.60 8.53
CA GLY A 61 -5.04 1.46 9.48
C GLY A 61 -6.13 0.71 10.23
N ALA A 62 -6.92 -0.11 9.52
CA ALA A 62 -7.96 -0.94 10.12
C ALA A 62 -7.38 -1.96 11.11
N ALA A 63 -6.27 -2.62 10.78
CA ALA A 63 -5.62 -3.57 11.67
C ALA A 63 -5.18 -2.90 12.99
N VAL A 64 -4.56 -1.72 12.91
CA VAL A 64 -4.12 -0.96 14.10
C VAL A 64 -5.31 -0.51 14.95
N LEU A 65 -6.37 0.02 14.32
CA LEU A 65 -7.59 0.41 15.01
C LEU A 65 -8.25 -0.78 15.73
N PHE A 66 -8.23 -1.97 15.11
CA PHE A 66 -8.78 -3.18 15.71
C PHE A 66 -8.03 -3.59 16.99
N VAL A 67 -6.70 -3.53 16.97
CA VAL A 67 -5.87 -3.83 18.14
C VAL A 67 -6.16 -2.84 19.28
N MET A 68 -6.28 -1.55 18.96
CA MET A 68 -6.59 -0.51 19.96
C MET A 68 -8.00 -0.71 20.55
N ALA A 69 -8.99 -1.03 19.72
CA ALA A 69 -10.36 -1.32 20.15
C ALA A 69 -10.41 -2.54 21.07
N ALA A 70 -9.73 -3.64 20.71
CA ALA A 70 -9.66 -4.85 21.53
C ALA A 70 -8.99 -4.60 22.88
N ALA A 71 -7.89 -3.84 22.90
CA ALA A 71 -7.23 -3.49 24.15
C ALA A 71 -8.12 -2.60 25.04
N TRP A 72 -8.89 -1.68 24.44
CA TRP A 72 -9.83 -0.83 25.18
C TRP A 72 -10.99 -1.64 25.76
N SER A 73 -11.61 -2.54 24.99
CA SER A 73 -12.74 -3.35 25.45
C SER A 73 -12.35 -4.25 26.63
N LEU A 74 -11.17 -4.88 26.58
CA LEU A 74 -10.66 -5.67 27.71
C LEU A 74 -10.48 -4.83 28.98
N ARG A 75 -9.99 -3.58 28.85
CA ARG A 75 -9.88 -2.67 30.00
C ARG A 75 -11.25 -2.25 30.53
N ALA A 76 -12.22 -2.01 29.64
CA ALA A 76 -13.59 -1.63 30.03
C ALA A 76 -14.28 -2.78 30.79
N ILE A 77 -14.15 -4.01 30.32
CA ILE A 77 -14.71 -5.21 30.99
C ILE A 77 -14.08 -5.38 32.37
N ARG A 78 -12.75 -5.30 32.49
CA ARG A 78 -12.07 -5.41 33.80
C ARG A 78 -12.57 -4.36 34.78
N ARG A 79 -12.66 -3.10 34.36
CA ARG A 79 -13.21 -2.03 35.20
C ARG A 79 -14.64 -2.30 35.63
N HIS A 80 -15.47 -2.87 34.75
CA HIS A 80 -16.85 -3.19 35.10
C HIS A 80 -16.94 -4.31 36.15
N LEU A 81 -16.11 -5.35 36.00
CA LEU A 81 -16.02 -6.45 36.98
C LEU A 81 -15.45 -5.96 38.31
N ASP A 82 -14.35 -5.19 38.30
CA ASP A 82 -13.73 -4.62 39.50
C ASP A 82 -14.70 -3.68 40.23
N SER A 83 -15.48 -2.87 39.51
CA SER A 83 -16.49 -1.97 40.08
C SER A 83 -17.74 -2.70 40.62
N SER A 84 -17.99 -3.94 40.19
CA SER A 84 -19.15 -4.73 40.66
C SER A 84 -18.81 -5.62 41.86
N GLY A 85 -17.53 -5.65 42.28
CA GLY A 85 -17.01 -6.49 43.35
C GLY A 85 -16.84 -5.81 44.71
N GLU A 86 -17.29 -4.56 44.89
CA GLU A 86 -17.34 -3.91 46.22
C GLU A 86 -18.55 -4.43 47.00
N VAL A 87 -18.39 -5.59 47.65
CA VAL A 87 -19.19 -6.11 48.78
C VAL A 87 -18.30 -6.82 49.78
#